data_AF-A0A2V6E990-F1
#
_entry.id   AF-A0A2V6E990-F1
#
_cell.length_a   1.000
_cell.length_b   1.000
_cell.length_c   1.000
_cell.angle_alpha   90.00
_cell.angle_beta   90.00
_cell.angle_gamma   90.00
#
_symmetry.space_group_name_H-M   'P 1'
#
loop_
_entity.id
_entity.type
_entity.pdbx_description
1 polymer ?
#
loop_
_entity_poly.entity_id
_entity_poly.type
_entity_poly.pdbx_seq_one_letter_code
_entity_poly.pdbx_strand_id
1 'polypeptide(L)'
;MQDRQSRELVDFLKSPASYPHRPGEVRSMETHISWVFIASPLVFKIKKPLNLGFLDFSTLEKRHHFCQRELELNQRLAPEIYLDITPIYKTASGFSFEASGGAIVEYALKMKELPCGWFLNELLAKNLVGEKEINRVIARLHRFYESETPTPEIQEWGTPEKLKISTDENFTQAEPFVGKTISPAAFEAIRHFTNSFYAAKEKLFLERIQQHRIRDCHGDLHLDHIHITPETLSIFDCIEFNDRFRFIDIANDVAFLAMDFDFEGRSDLANLLLHNAAREFQDSGMLKVSD
;
A
#
# COMPACT_ATOMS: atom_id res chain seq x y z
N MET A 1 -11.28 18.20 23.26
CA MET A 1 -12.35 18.48 22.27
C MET A 1 -12.20 17.60 21.04
N GLN A 2 -11.01 17.49 20.45
CA GLN A 2 -10.73 16.68 19.26
C GLN A 2 -11.12 15.19 19.43
N ASP A 3 -10.77 14.56 20.56
CA ASP A 3 -11.14 13.16 20.85
C ASP A 3 -12.66 12.94 20.93
N ARG A 4 -13.42 13.88 21.50
CA ARG A 4 -14.89 13.79 21.55
C ARG A 4 -15.53 13.93 20.17
N GLN A 5 -15.05 14.86 19.35
CA GLN A 5 -15.55 15.04 17.99
C GLN A 5 -15.27 13.81 17.12
N SER A 6 -14.08 13.21 17.25
CA SER A 6 -13.74 11.96 16.56
C SER A 6 -14.68 10.82 16.95
N ARG A 7 -15.02 10.68 18.24
CA ARG A 7 -15.98 9.67 18.70
C ARG A 7 -17.37 9.88 18.11
N GLU A 8 -17.90 11.11 18.19
CA GLU A 8 -19.21 11.42 17.61
C GLU A 8 -19.25 11.19 16.09
N LEU A 9 -18.15 11.45 15.38
CA LEU A 9 -18.02 11.18 13.95
C LEU A 9 -17.99 9.68 13.66
N VAL A 10 -17.24 8.90 14.43
CA VAL A 10 -17.18 7.43 14.29
C VAL A 10 -18.55 6.82 14.58
N ASP A 11 -19.29 7.32 15.58
CA ASP A 11 -20.65 6.86 15.88
C ASP A 11 -21.62 7.17 14.73
N PHE A 12 -21.50 8.36 14.12
CA PHE A 12 -22.24 8.70 12.91
C PHE A 12 -21.93 7.72 11.77
N LEU A 13 -20.66 7.41 11.53
CA LEU A 13 -20.23 6.49 10.47
C LEU A 13 -20.61 5.03 10.76
N LYS A 14 -20.79 4.62 12.01
CA LYS A 14 -21.28 3.27 12.34
C LYS A 14 -22.79 3.10 12.13
N SER A 15 -23.55 4.19 12.03
CA SER A 15 -25.00 4.15 11.90
C SER A 15 -25.42 3.93 10.43
N PRO A 16 -26.17 2.86 10.11
CA PRO A 16 -26.64 2.63 8.74
C PRO A 16 -27.56 3.75 8.21
N ALA A 17 -28.32 4.40 9.10
CA ALA A 17 -29.21 5.50 8.75
C ALA A 17 -28.48 6.77 8.29
N SER A 18 -27.17 6.88 8.56
CA SER A 18 -26.35 8.03 8.18
C SER A 18 -26.03 8.07 6.69
N TYR A 19 -26.09 6.94 6.00
CA TYR A 19 -25.69 6.82 4.60
C TYR A 19 -26.86 7.07 3.66
N PRO A 20 -26.66 7.77 2.51
CA PRO A 20 -27.74 8.05 1.56
C PRO A 20 -28.47 6.80 1.05
N HIS A 21 -27.74 5.70 0.84
CA HIS A 21 -28.29 4.44 0.34
C HIS A 21 -28.82 3.50 1.43
N ARG A 22 -28.67 3.88 2.72
CA ARG A 22 -29.20 3.14 3.89
C ARG A 22 -28.91 1.63 3.85
N PRO A 23 -27.64 1.21 4.01
CA PRO A 23 -27.29 -0.20 4.04
C PRO A 23 -28.00 -0.92 5.20
N GLY A 24 -28.12 -2.25 5.12
CA GLY A 24 -28.70 -3.04 6.21
C GLY A 24 -27.84 -3.05 7.49
N GLU A 25 -26.52 -2.99 7.31
CA GLU A 25 -25.54 -2.92 8.38
C GLU A 25 -24.30 -2.12 7.96
N VAL A 26 -23.48 -1.73 8.94
CA VAL A 26 -22.17 -1.12 8.69
C VAL A 26 -21.12 -1.86 9.50
N ARG A 27 -20.16 -2.49 8.83
CA ARG A 27 -19.02 -3.14 9.48
C ARG A 27 -17.89 -2.12 9.59
N SER A 28 -17.31 -1.97 10.77
CA SER A 28 -16.19 -1.04 10.99
C SER A 28 -14.88 -1.79 11.21
N MET A 29 -13.82 -1.34 10.57
CA MET A 29 -12.45 -1.81 10.75
C MET A 29 -11.54 -0.61 11.04
N GLU A 30 -10.45 -0.86 11.74
CA GLU A 30 -9.47 0.17 12.08
C GLU A 30 -8.09 -0.30 11.69
N THR A 31 -7.39 0.49 10.87
CA THR A 31 -5.98 0.29 10.55
C THR A 31 -5.12 1.17 11.46
N HIS A 32 -3.80 1.16 11.30
CA HIS A 32 -2.94 2.06 12.06
C HIS A 32 -3.29 3.54 11.83
N ILE A 33 -3.67 3.90 10.59
CA ILE A 33 -3.81 5.30 10.14
C ILE A 33 -5.21 5.67 9.62
N SER A 34 -6.16 4.73 9.60
CA SER A 34 -7.50 4.98 9.06
C SER A 34 -8.60 4.24 9.81
N TRP A 35 -9.81 4.77 9.73
CA TRP A 35 -11.05 4.07 10.04
C TRP A 35 -11.73 3.69 8.72
N VAL A 36 -12.21 2.45 8.61
CA VAL A 36 -12.85 1.92 7.41
C VAL A 36 -14.26 1.47 7.76
N PHE A 37 -15.25 1.97 7.03
CA PHE A 37 -16.67 1.64 7.24
C PHE A 37 -17.23 0.99 5.98
N ILE A 38 -17.53 -0.30 6.07
CA ILE A 38 -18.10 -1.09 5.00
C ILE A 38 -19.62 -0.97 5.11
N ALA A 39 -20.19 -0.15 4.23
CA ALA A 39 -21.59 0.22 4.11
C ALA A 39 -22.10 -0.25 2.75
N SER A 40 -22.32 -1.56 2.62
CA SER A 40 -22.53 -2.25 1.33
C SER A 40 -23.54 -1.53 0.41
N PRO A 41 -23.24 -1.36 -0.90
CA PRO A 41 -22.09 -1.90 -1.65
C PRO A 41 -20.84 -1.00 -1.64
N LEU A 42 -20.74 -0.06 -0.69
CA LEU A 42 -19.71 0.97 -0.63
C LEU A 42 -18.85 0.82 0.62
N VAL A 43 -17.64 1.36 0.55
CA VAL A 43 -16.70 1.47 1.67
C VAL A 43 -16.28 2.93 1.80
N PHE A 44 -16.18 3.40 3.03
CA PHE A 44 -15.76 4.76 3.36
C PHE A 44 -14.52 4.68 4.26
N LYS A 45 -13.37 5.12 3.75
CA LYS A 45 -12.09 5.17 4.48
C LYS A 45 -11.80 6.60 4.91
N ILE A 46 -11.62 6.80 6.21
CA ILE A 46 -11.36 8.10 6.83
C ILE A 46 -9.95 8.05 7.44
N LYS A 47 -9.12 9.05 7.12
CA LYS A 47 -7.78 9.20 7.69
C LYS A 47 -7.86 9.66 9.15
N LYS A 48 -7.10 9.05 10.05
CA LYS A 48 -7.07 9.46 11.47
C LYS A 48 -6.32 10.79 11.63
N PRO A 49 -6.74 11.68 12.54
CA PRO A 49 -6.10 12.99 12.76
C PRO A 49 -4.80 12.85 13.58
N LEU A 50 -3.76 12.27 13.00
CA LEU A 50 -2.50 11.96 13.68
C LEU A 50 -1.26 12.35 12.86
N ASN A 51 -0.10 12.37 13.50
CA ASN A 51 1.21 12.56 12.85
C ASN A 51 2.20 11.54 13.43
N LEU A 52 2.78 10.71 12.56
CA LEU A 52 3.72 9.63 12.93
C LEU A 52 5.17 9.94 12.53
N GLY A 53 5.46 11.18 12.12
CA GLY A 53 6.76 11.59 11.59
C GLY A 53 6.94 11.24 10.11
N PHE A 54 6.59 10.02 9.70
CA PHE A 54 6.65 9.58 8.29
C PHE A 54 5.38 9.90 7.49
N LEU A 55 4.28 10.26 8.17
CA LEU A 55 3.05 10.80 7.57
C LEU A 55 2.38 11.78 8.54
N ASP A 56 1.64 12.73 7.98
CA ASP A 56 0.96 13.78 8.74
C ASP A 56 -0.46 14.03 8.23
N PHE A 57 -1.43 13.59 9.03
CA PHE A 57 -2.88 13.76 8.82
C PHE A 57 -3.49 14.70 9.87
N SER A 58 -2.67 15.52 10.54
CA SER A 58 -3.08 16.34 11.69
C SER A 58 -4.17 17.37 11.35
N THR A 59 -4.17 17.93 10.14
CA THR A 59 -5.15 18.94 9.71
C THR A 59 -6.12 18.36 8.68
N LEU A 60 -7.29 18.99 8.56
CA LEU A 60 -8.32 18.58 7.61
C LEU A 60 -7.82 18.70 6.16
N GLU A 61 -7.04 19.74 5.87
CA GLU A 61 -6.44 19.99 4.54
C GLU A 61 -5.46 18.89 4.17
N LYS A 62 -4.63 18.44 5.13
CA LYS A 62 -3.71 17.32 4.92
C LYS A 62 -4.47 16.01 4.66
N ARG A 63 -5.53 15.74 5.43
CA ARG A 63 -6.36 14.54 5.19
C ARG A 63 -7.05 14.57 3.83
N HIS A 64 -7.56 15.73 3.41
CA HIS A 64 -8.11 15.90 2.06
C HIS A 64 -7.06 15.61 0.99
N HIS A 65 -5.88 16.22 1.10
CA HIS A 65 -4.77 16.02 0.17
C HIS A 65 -4.38 14.54 0.05
N PHE A 66 -4.27 13.81 1.16
CA PHE A 66 -3.92 12.39 1.11
C PHE A 66 -5.09 11.49 0.66
N CYS A 67 -6.35 11.89 0.83
CA CYS A 67 -7.47 11.20 0.18
C CYS A 67 -7.40 11.36 -1.35
N GLN A 68 -7.02 12.55 -1.85
CA GLN A 68 -6.79 12.80 -3.28
C GLN A 68 -5.66 11.95 -3.83
N ARG A 69 -4.52 11.94 -3.13
CA ARG A 69 -3.38 11.10 -3.51
C ARG A 69 -3.74 9.62 -3.51
N GLU A 70 -4.43 9.11 -2.49
CA GLU A 70 -4.83 7.70 -2.45
C GLU A 70 -5.77 7.34 -3.62
N LEU A 71 -6.75 8.21 -3.92
CA LEU A 71 -7.66 8.04 -5.05
C LEU A 71 -6.87 7.97 -6.38
N GLU A 72 -6.05 8.97 -6.66
CA GLU A 72 -5.28 9.08 -7.90
C GLU A 72 -4.33 7.89 -8.09
N LEU A 73 -3.55 7.55 -7.07
CA LEU A 73 -2.53 6.51 -7.15
C LEU A 73 -3.13 5.12 -7.30
N ASN A 74 -4.22 4.83 -6.60
CA ASN A 74 -4.83 3.52 -6.66
C ASN A 74 -5.71 3.31 -7.89
N GLN A 75 -6.23 4.36 -8.52
CA GLN A 75 -6.95 4.22 -9.80
C GLN A 75 -6.09 3.64 -10.93
N ARG A 76 -4.75 3.72 -10.83
CA ARG A 76 -3.81 3.09 -11.77
C ARG A 76 -3.99 1.57 -11.85
N LEU A 77 -4.20 0.94 -10.70
CA LEU A 77 -4.32 -0.52 -10.55
C LEU A 77 -5.75 -1.00 -10.25
N ALA A 78 -6.61 -0.13 -9.71
CA ALA A 78 -7.93 -0.44 -9.19
C ALA A 78 -9.00 0.66 -9.51
N PRO A 79 -9.17 1.07 -10.79
CA PRO A 79 -10.04 2.21 -11.15
C PRO A 79 -11.52 2.00 -10.78
N GLU A 80 -12.00 0.75 -10.82
CA GLU A 80 -13.38 0.39 -10.50
C GLU A 80 -13.67 0.35 -8.98
N ILE A 81 -12.63 0.39 -8.15
CA ILE A 81 -12.74 0.35 -6.68
C ILE A 81 -12.75 1.76 -6.11
N TYR A 82 -11.88 2.65 -6.58
CA TYR A 82 -11.71 3.99 -6.02
C TYR A 82 -12.61 4.98 -6.77
N LEU A 83 -13.71 5.39 -6.12
CA LEU A 83 -14.82 6.07 -6.79
C LEU A 83 -14.74 7.60 -6.67
N ASP A 84 -14.60 8.13 -5.45
CA ASP A 84 -14.66 9.57 -5.20
C ASP A 84 -14.17 9.93 -3.78
N ILE A 85 -14.08 11.23 -3.49
CA ILE A 85 -13.87 11.78 -2.14
C ILE A 85 -15.16 12.45 -1.70
N THR A 86 -15.75 11.95 -0.62
CA THR A 86 -17.02 12.46 -0.09
C THR A 86 -16.76 13.34 1.13
N PRO A 87 -17.13 14.63 1.10
CA PRO A 87 -17.06 15.49 2.27
C PRO A 87 -18.10 15.08 3.33
N ILE A 88 -17.75 15.26 4.59
CA ILE A 88 -18.64 15.08 5.74
C ILE A 88 -18.84 16.45 6.39
N TYR A 89 -20.09 16.83 6.56
CA TYR A 89 -20.51 18.12 7.07
C TYR A 89 -20.95 18.00 8.54
N LYS A 90 -20.62 18.99 9.37
CA LYS A 90 -21.24 19.19 10.69
C LYS A 90 -22.41 20.15 10.54
N THR A 91 -23.59 19.69 10.94
CA THR A 91 -24.85 20.44 10.93
C THR A 91 -25.33 20.68 12.36
N ALA A 92 -26.42 21.43 12.53
CA ALA A 92 -27.06 21.61 13.83
C ALA A 92 -27.61 20.30 14.43
N SER A 93 -27.95 19.32 13.58
CA SER A 93 -28.53 18.03 13.97
C SER A 93 -27.51 16.89 14.10
N GLY A 94 -26.22 17.14 13.84
CA GLY A 94 -25.17 16.13 13.91
C GLY A 94 -24.21 16.22 12.73
N PHE A 95 -23.96 15.08 12.08
CA PHE A 95 -23.15 15.00 10.87
C PHE A 95 -24.02 14.59 9.67
N SER A 96 -23.58 14.90 8.46
CA SER A 96 -24.25 14.54 7.21
C SER A 96 -23.26 14.37 6.07
N PHE A 97 -23.58 13.51 5.10
CA PHE A 97 -22.89 13.45 3.81
C PHE A 97 -23.44 14.46 2.79
N GLU A 98 -24.57 15.10 3.09
CA GLU A 98 -25.19 16.09 2.21
C GLU A 98 -24.76 17.50 2.56
N ALA A 99 -24.55 18.32 1.52
CA ALA A 99 -24.20 19.74 1.64
C ALA A 99 -25.42 20.58 2.08
N SER A 100 -25.87 20.40 3.33
CA SER A 100 -27.04 21.08 3.89
C SER A 100 -26.64 22.30 4.76
N GLY A 101 -25.73 23.15 4.24
CA GLY A 101 -25.28 24.39 4.90
C GLY A 101 -24.35 24.21 6.11
N GLY A 102 -23.86 22.99 6.36
CA GLY A 102 -22.86 22.71 7.40
C GLY A 102 -21.43 22.99 6.94
N ALA A 103 -20.51 23.13 7.90
CA ALA A 103 -19.08 23.21 7.60
C ALA A 103 -18.51 21.80 7.33
N ILE A 104 -17.60 21.67 6.37
CA ILE A 104 -16.87 20.41 6.17
C ILE A 104 -15.98 20.18 7.39
N VAL A 105 -16.08 18.98 7.96
CA VAL A 105 -15.32 18.59 9.16
C VAL A 105 -14.45 17.36 8.92
N GLU A 106 -14.72 16.59 7.86
CA GLU A 106 -13.90 15.45 7.45
C GLU A 106 -14.10 15.11 5.96
N TYR A 107 -13.19 14.32 5.40
CA TYR A 107 -13.34 13.69 4.09
C TYR A 107 -13.27 12.17 4.22
N ALA A 108 -14.11 11.48 3.44
CA ALA A 108 -14.07 10.03 3.30
C ALA A 108 -13.69 9.66 1.87
N LEU A 109 -12.68 8.81 1.73
CA LEU A 109 -12.43 8.13 0.46
C LEU A 109 -13.52 7.09 0.24
N LYS A 110 -14.30 7.26 -0.83
CA LYS A 110 -15.43 6.41 -1.19
C LYS A 110 -14.96 5.36 -2.17
N MET A 111 -15.15 4.11 -1.79
CA MET A 111 -14.71 2.94 -2.54
C MET A 111 -15.87 1.97 -2.77
N LYS A 112 -15.73 1.09 -3.74
CA LYS A 112 -16.60 -0.07 -3.94
C LYS A 112 -16.19 -1.19 -2.98
N GLU A 113 -17.15 -1.84 -2.35
CA GLU A 113 -16.87 -3.03 -1.54
C GLU A 113 -16.40 -4.19 -2.43
N LEU A 114 -15.34 -4.86 -1.99
CA LEU A 114 -14.84 -6.08 -2.62
C LEU A 114 -15.39 -7.30 -1.89
N PRO A 115 -15.93 -8.30 -2.62
CA PRO A 115 -16.45 -9.51 -2.00
C PRO A 115 -15.31 -10.32 -1.38
N CYS A 116 -15.52 -10.75 -0.14
CA CYS A 116 -14.63 -11.70 0.53
C CYS A 116 -14.59 -13.05 -0.23
N GLY A 117 -13.55 -13.83 0.05
CA GLY A 117 -13.25 -15.12 -0.57
C GLY A 117 -12.40 -15.05 -1.83
N TRP A 118 -12.05 -13.85 -2.30
CA TRP A 118 -11.35 -13.57 -3.56
C TRP A 118 -10.06 -12.76 -3.39
N PHE A 119 -9.68 -12.43 -2.15
CA PHE A 119 -8.35 -11.88 -1.88
C PHE A 119 -7.31 -12.98 -2.07
N LEU A 120 -6.12 -12.64 -2.59
CA LEU A 120 -5.13 -13.64 -2.98
C LEU A 120 -4.63 -14.44 -1.77
N ASN A 121 -4.53 -13.83 -0.59
CA ASN A 121 -4.25 -14.53 0.68
C ASN A 121 -5.34 -15.56 1.06
N GLU A 122 -6.62 -15.22 0.89
CA GLU A 122 -7.74 -16.15 1.18
C GLU A 122 -7.77 -17.31 0.19
N LEU A 123 -7.45 -17.05 -1.09
CA LEU A 123 -7.32 -18.09 -2.11
C LEU A 123 -6.09 -18.97 -1.84
N LEU A 124 -4.99 -18.37 -1.36
CA LEU A 124 -3.76 -19.08 -1.01
C LEU A 124 -4.02 -20.06 0.13
N ALA A 125 -4.71 -19.62 1.18
CA ALA A 125 -5.11 -20.47 2.32
C ALA A 125 -6.00 -21.65 1.89
N LYS A 126 -6.75 -21.50 0.78
CA LYS A 126 -7.58 -22.56 0.19
C LYS A 126 -6.84 -23.41 -0.85
N ASN A 127 -5.54 -23.19 -1.06
CA ASN A 127 -4.72 -23.81 -2.11
C ASN A 127 -5.28 -23.60 -3.54
N LEU A 128 -5.89 -22.44 -3.78
CA LEU A 128 -6.47 -22.04 -5.07
C LEU A 128 -5.57 -21.10 -5.87
N VAL A 129 -4.35 -20.84 -5.39
CA VAL A 129 -3.35 -20.03 -6.10
C VAL A 129 -2.34 -20.94 -6.76
N GLY A 130 -2.25 -20.85 -8.08
CA GLY A 130 -1.22 -21.51 -8.88
C GLY A 130 -0.62 -20.57 -9.92
N GLU A 131 0.07 -21.17 -10.89
CA GLU A 131 0.75 -20.44 -11.97
C GLU A 131 -0.19 -19.51 -12.74
N LYS A 132 -1.45 -19.92 -12.93
CA LYS A 132 -2.46 -19.12 -13.65
C LYS A 132 -2.74 -17.79 -12.94
N GLU A 133 -3.02 -17.83 -11.64
CA GLU A 133 -3.33 -16.64 -10.84
C GLU A 133 -2.09 -15.73 -10.74
N ILE A 134 -0.91 -16.31 -10.52
CA ILE A 134 0.38 -15.59 -10.50
C ILE A 134 0.61 -14.86 -11.83
N ASN A 135 0.45 -15.54 -12.96
CA ASN A 135 0.67 -14.92 -14.28
C ASN A 135 -0.33 -13.79 -14.56
N ARG A 136 -1.56 -13.86 -14.02
CA ARG A 136 -2.52 -12.76 -14.12
C ARG A 136 -2.08 -11.54 -13.30
N VAL A 137 -1.55 -11.74 -12.11
CA VAL A 137 -0.98 -10.66 -11.28
C VAL A 137 0.21 -10.03 -11.99
N ILE A 138 1.15 -10.84 -12.48
CA ILE A 138 2.33 -10.37 -13.23
C ILE A 138 1.90 -9.56 -14.45
N ALA A 139 0.95 -10.04 -15.25
CA ALA A 139 0.47 -9.32 -16.43
C ALA A 139 -0.25 -8.00 -16.10
N ARG A 140 -0.87 -7.88 -14.91
CA ARG A 140 -1.42 -6.59 -14.44
C ARG A 140 -0.30 -5.63 -14.05
N LEU A 141 0.67 -6.11 -13.28
CA LEU A 141 1.82 -5.34 -12.81
C LEU A 141 2.70 -4.88 -13.99
N HIS A 142 2.95 -5.74 -14.97
CA HIS A 142 3.71 -5.40 -16.17
C HIS A 142 3.11 -4.18 -16.87
N ARG A 143 1.81 -4.21 -17.15
CA ARG A 143 1.09 -3.10 -17.78
C ARG A 143 1.12 -1.82 -16.94
N PHE A 144 1.09 -1.97 -15.62
CA PHE A 144 1.21 -0.85 -14.71
C PHE A 144 2.61 -0.23 -14.78
N TYR A 145 3.68 -1.01 -14.60
CA TYR A 145 5.05 -0.50 -14.66
C TYR A 145 5.41 0.12 -16.02
N GLU A 146 4.89 -0.45 -17.12
CA GLU A 146 5.08 0.11 -18.48
C GLU A 146 4.32 1.42 -18.68
N SER A 147 3.24 1.66 -17.93
CA SER A 147 2.52 2.94 -17.97
C SER A 147 3.19 4.05 -17.16
N GLU A 148 4.10 3.70 -16.24
CA GLU A 148 4.83 4.65 -15.40
C GLU A 148 6.02 5.25 -16.15
N THR A 149 6.19 6.57 -16.07
CA THR A 149 7.29 7.26 -16.76
C THR A 149 8.50 7.42 -15.82
N PRO A 150 9.70 6.99 -16.22
CA PRO A 150 10.89 7.16 -15.40
C PRO A 150 11.35 8.63 -15.48
N THR A 151 11.20 9.39 -14.40
CA THR A 151 11.71 10.76 -14.31
C THR A 151 13.07 10.79 -13.61
N PRO A 152 13.91 11.83 -13.82
CA PRO A 152 15.17 11.96 -13.10
C PRO A 152 15.02 11.91 -11.57
N GLU A 153 13.94 12.50 -11.06
CA GLU A 153 13.59 12.46 -9.63
C GLU A 153 13.34 11.02 -9.15
N ILE A 154 12.53 10.24 -9.89
CA ILE A 154 12.28 8.83 -9.57
C ILE A 154 13.58 8.02 -9.65
N GLN A 155 14.38 8.23 -10.70
CA GLN A 155 15.63 7.49 -10.91
C GLN A 155 16.65 7.71 -9.78
N GLU A 156 16.68 8.91 -9.20
CA GLU A 156 17.58 9.24 -8.09
C GLU A 156 17.38 8.30 -6.89
N TRP A 157 16.14 7.85 -6.63
CA TRP A 157 15.85 6.94 -5.53
C TRP A 157 16.41 5.52 -5.70
N GLY A 158 16.87 5.16 -6.90
CA GLY A 158 17.58 3.90 -7.13
C GLY A 158 19.04 3.92 -6.69
N THR A 159 19.62 5.07 -6.32
CA THR A 159 21.04 5.10 -5.94
C THR A 159 21.25 4.44 -4.59
N PRO A 160 22.40 3.78 -4.37
CA PRO A 160 22.72 3.18 -3.07
C PRO A 160 22.60 4.16 -1.91
N GLU A 161 22.96 5.43 -2.10
CA GLU A 161 22.88 6.46 -1.06
C GLU A 161 21.43 6.73 -0.64
N LYS A 162 20.49 6.78 -1.60
CA LYS A 162 19.07 7.01 -1.31
C LYS A 162 18.40 5.78 -0.72
N LEU A 163 18.69 4.60 -1.26
CA LEU A 163 18.19 3.34 -0.72
C LEU A 163 18.61 3.15 0.75
N LYS A 164 19.85 3.52 1.07
CA LYS A 164 20.41 3.44 2.42
C LYS A 164 19.65 4.29 3.45
N ILE A 165 18.98 5.37 3.05
CA ILE A 165 18.20 6.20 3.98
C ILE A 165 17.18 5.35 4.72
N SER A 166 16.41 4.52 4.00
CA SER A 166 15.36 3.69 4.60
C SER A 166 15.95 2.60 5.51
N THR A 167 17.06 1.97 5.13
CA THR A 167 17.68 0.95 5.99
C THR A 167 18.34 1.56 7.23
N ASP A 168 19.00 2.71 7.07
CA ASP A 168 19.68 3.38 8.19
C ASP A 168 18.66 3.91 9.20
N GLU A 169 17.51 4.44 8.74
CA GLU A 169 16.38 4.77 9.60
C GLU A 169 15.82 3.56 10.35
N ASN A 170 15.65 2.42 9.68
CA ASN A 170 15.20 1.18 10.32
C ASN A 170 16.17 0.76 11.45
N PHE A 171 17.49 0.87 11.22
CA PHE A 171 18.48 0.58 12.26
C PHE A 171 18.37 1.57 13.44
N THR A 172 18.29 2.87 13.18
CA THR A 172 18.10 3.89 14.23
C THR A 172 16.84 3.64 15.05
N GLN A 173 15.73 3.29 14.41
CA GLN A 173 14.46 3.00 15.10
C GLN A 173 14.50 1.67 15.89
N ALA A 174 15.29 0.70 15.42
CA ALA A 174 15.46 -0.59 16.08
C ALA A 174 16.45 -0.55 17.27
N GLU A 175 17.39 0.41 17.31
CA GLU A 175 18.40 0.55 18.37
C GLU A 175 17.84 0.43 19.81
N PRO A 176 16.72 1.09 20.20
CA PRO A 176 16.18 0.99 21.56
C PRO A 176 15.71 -0.41 21.97
N PHE A 177 15.56 -1.33 21.02
CA PHE A 177 15.12 -2.72 21.21
C PHE A 177 16.28 -3.73 21.20
N VAL A 178 17.50 -3.28 20.92
CA VAL A 178 18.71 -4.12 20.97
C VAL A 178 18.99 -4.51 22.43
N GLY A 179 19.24 -5.80 22.65
CA GLY A 179 19.37 -6.40 23.98
C GLY A 179 18.04 -6.70 24.68
N LYS A 180 16.89 -6.33 24.09
CA LYS A 180 15.56 -6.65 24.60
C LYS A 180 14.86 -7.68 23.73
N THR A 181 14.59 -7.31 22.48
CA THR A 181 13.89 -8.14 21.49
C THR A 181 14.86 -8.66 20.43
N ILE A 182 15.85 -7.85 20.06
CA ILE A 182 16.86 -8.19 19.06
C ILE A 182 18.20 -8.37 19.77
N SER A 183 18.92 -9.47 19.53
CA SER A 183 20.25 -9.63 20.13
C SER A 183 21.24 -8.63 19.52
N PRO A 184 22.21 -8.09 20.29
CA PRO A 184 23.23 -7.19 19.75
C PRO A 184 24.01 -7.80 18.57
N ALA A 185 24.32 -9.09 18.63
CA ALA A 185 25.02 -9.80 17.57
C ALA A 185 24.18 -9.87 16.27
N ALA A 186 22.88 -10.15 16.36
CA ALA A 186 22.00 -10.17 15.19
C ALA A 186 21.85 -8.77 14.58
N PHE A 187 21.67 -7.73 15.40
CA PHE A 187 21.57 -6.36 14.92
C PHE A 187 22.82 -5.94 14.14
N GLU A 188 24.01 -6.19 14.70
CA GLU A 188 25.28 -5.86 14.04
C GLU A 188 25.54 -6.70 12.79
N ALA A 189 25.17 -7.99 12.81
CA ALA A 189 25.31 -8.85 11.64
C ALA A 189 24.43 -8.38 10.47
N ILE A 190 23.16 -8.05 10.73
CA ILE A 190 22.23 -7.52 9.72
C ILE A 190 22.74 -6.17 9.22
N ARG A 191 23.13 -5.26 10.12
CA ARG A 191 23.67 -3.94 9.76
C ARG A 191 24.93 -4.04 8.90
N HIS A 192 25.84 -4.94 9.23
CA HIS A 192 27.04 -5.18 8.45
C HIS A 192 26.73 -5.80 7.08
N PHE A 193 25.84 -6.79 7.03
CA PHE A 193 25.39 -7.41 5.79
C PHE A 193 24.75 -6.38 4.86
N THR A 194 23.79 -5.58 5.34
CA THR A 194 23.11 -4.56 4.56
C THR A 194 24.09 -3.54 3.97
N ASN A 195 25.03 -3.02 4.77
CA ASN A 195 26.03 -2.07 4.27
C ASN A 195 26.98 -2.69 3.24
N SER A 196 27.43 -3.92 3.49
CA SER A 196 28.28 -4.66 2.55
C SER A 196 27.55 -4.98 1.25
N PHE A 197 26.25 -5.26 1.31
CA PHE A 197 25.42 -5.52 0.13
C PHE A 197 25.35 -4.30 -0.78
N TYR A 198 25.09 -3.10 -0.23
CA TYR A 198 25.10 -1.86 -1.02
C TYR A 198 26.44 -1.62 -1.72
N ALA A 199 27.55 -1.78 -0.99
CA ALA A 199 28.88 -1.61 -1.57
C ALA A 199 29.19 -2.66 -2.65
N ALA A 200 28.88 -3.94 -2.40
CA ALA A 200 29.16 -5.02 -3.34
C ALA A 200 28.28 -4.98 -4.60
N LYS A 201 27.05 -4.48 -4.48
CA LYS A 201 26.05 -4.44 -5.56
C LYS A 201 25.87 -3.05 -6.17
N GLU A 202 26.71 -2.08 -5.85
CA GLU A 202 26.66 -0.71 -6.39
C GLU A 202 26.49 -0.69 -7.92
N LYS A 203 27.33 -1.45 -8.63
CA LYS A 203 27.24 -1.57 -10.09
C LYS A 203 25.87 -2.08 -10.56
N LEU A 204 25.28 -3.05 -9.85
CA LEU A 204 23.96 -3.56 -10.18
C LEU A 204 22.91 -2.46 -10.04
N PHE A 205 22.88 -1.72 -8.92
CA PHE A 205 21.94 -0.60 -8.74
C PHE A 205 22.07 0.46 -9.84
N LEU A 206 23.30 0.83 -10.22
CA LEU A 206 23.53 1.77 -11.32
C LEU A 206 23.05 1.22 -12.67
N GLU A 207 23.23 -0.07 -12.94
CA GLU A 207 22.67 -0.74 -14.13
C GLU A 207 21.15 -0.71 -14.13
N ARG A 208 20.50 -0.92 -12.97
CA ARG A 208 19.03 -0.83 -12.83
C ARG A 208 18.51 0.57 -13.19
N ILE A 209 19.18 1.61 -12.72
CA ILE A 209 18.85 3.01 -13.06
C ILE A 209 19.03 3.26 -14.57
N GLN A 210 20.14 2.81 -15.16
CA GLN A 210 20.41 2.96 -16.59
C GLN A 210 19.38 2.22 -17.46
N GLN A 211 18.83 1.12 -16.96
CA GLN A 211 17.76 0.35 -17.60
C GLN A 211 16.35 0.92 -17.33
N HIS A 212 16.26 2.06 -16.64
CA HIS A 212 15.00 2.68 -16.23
C HIS A 212 14.10 1.73 -15.43
N ARG A 213 14.68 0.97 -14.51
CA ARG A 213 13.94 -0.01 -13.70
C ARG A 213 13.39 0.55 -12.40
N ILE A 214 13.77 1.79 -12.05
CA ILE A 214 13.17 2.54 -10.95
C ILE A 214 11.91 3.22 -11.46
N ARG A 215 10.76 2.99 -10.83
CA ARG A 215 9.44 3.51 -11.25
C ARG A 215 8.66 4.01 -10.04
N ASP A 216 7.56 4.73 -10.27
CA ASP A 216 6.54 4.97 -9.25
C ASP A 216 5.65 3.72 -9.10
N CYS A 217 6.18 2.74 -8.35
CA CYS A 217 5.63 1.41 -8.14
C CYS A 217 4.45 1.40 -7.13
N HIS A 218 4.04 0.21 -6.67
CA HIS A 218 3.02 0.07 -5.63
C HIS A 218 3.56 0.49 -4.25
N GLY A 219 4.74 -0.02 -3.89
CA GLY A 219 5.47 0.29 -2.66
C GLY A 219 5.05 -0.53 -1.42
N ASP A 220 3.98 -1.32 -1.53
CA ASP A 220 3.42 -2.14 -0.43
C ASP A 220 2.64 -3.35 -0.96
N LEU A 221 3.25 -4.09 -1.89
CA LEU A 221 2.55 -5.13 -2.66
C LEU A 221 2.39 -6.43 -1.85
N HIS A 222 1.25 -6.57 -1.17
CA HIS A 222 0.88 -7.72 -0.36
C HIS A 222 -0.21 -8.60 -0.98
N LEU A 223 -0.34 -9.84 -0.50
CA LEU A 223 -1.36 -10.80 -0.93
C LEU A 223 -2.80 -10.32 -0.65
N ASP A 224 -3.02 -9.64 0.47
CA ASP A 224 -4.32 -9.09 0.86
C ASP A 224 -4.71 -7.81 0.08
N HIS A 225 -3.74 -7.18 -0.56
CA HIS A 225 -3.92 -6.06 -1.49
C HIS A 225 -4.30 -6.49 -2.91
N ILE A 226 -4.35 -7.80 -3.19
CA ILE A 226 -4.69 -8.34 -4.51
C ILE A 226 -6.05 -9.04 -4.43
N HIS A 227 -7.03 -8.49 -5.16
CA HIS A 227 -8.35 -9.09 -5.33
C HIS A 227 -8.49 -9.66 -6.74
N ILE A 228 -8.76 -10.96 -6.84
CA ILE A 228 -8.74 -11.69 -8.11
C ILE A 228 -9.97 -12.59 -8.25
N THR A 229 -10.87 -12.24 -9.16
CA THR A 229 -12.02 -13.06 -9.57
C THR A 229 -11.72 -13.71 -10.94
N PRO A 230 -12.57 -14.60 -11.48
CA PRO A 230 -12.37 -15.10 -12.84
C PRO A 230 -12.40 -13.99 -13.90
N GLU A 231 -13.18 -12.94 -13.70
CA GLU A 231 -13.40 -11.86 -14.67
C GLU A 231 -12.49 -10.65 -14.45
N THR A 232 -12.19 -10.31 -13.19
CA THR A 232 -11.50 -9.07 -12.82
C THR A 232 -10.29 -9.33 -11.93
N LEU A 233 -9.34 -8.40 -11.96
CA LEU A 233 -8.20 -8.37 -11.05
C LEU A 233 -7.95 -6.91 -10.67
N SER A 234 -7.81 -6.65 -9.39
CA SER A 234 -7.48 -5.33 -8.86
C SER A 234 -6.42 -5.44 -7.79
N ILE A 235 -5.49 -4.48 -7.81
CA ILE A 235 -4.43 -4.34 -6.81
C ILE A 235 -4.63 -2.95 -6.20
N PHE A 236 -4.76 -2.87 -4.88
CA PHE A 236 -5.17 -1.66 -4.16
C PHE A 236 -4.31 -1.43 -2.92
N ASP A 237 -4.52 -0.29 -2.25
CA ASP A 237 -3.77 0.17 -1.08
C ASP A 237 -2.27 0.47 -1.36
N CYS A 238 -1.99 1.06 -2.53
CA CYS A 238 -0.71 1.65 -2.88
C CYS A 238 -0.36 2.82 -1.94
N ILE A 239 0.90 2.91 -1.50
CA ILE A 239 1.35 3.92 -0.50
C ILE A 239 1.09 5.34 -0.99
N GLU A 240 0.20 6.08 -0.34
CA GLU A 240 -0.15 7.44 -0.76
C GLU A 240 0.67 8.55 -0.10
N PHE A 241 1.36 8.26 1.01
CA PHE A 241 1.87 9.29 1.91
C PHE A 241 3.36 9.63 1.78
N ASN A 242 4.16 8.75 1.16
CA ASN A 242 5.58 9.00 0.96
C ASN A 242 6.07 8.41 -0.37
N ASP A 243 6.46 9.29 -1.29
CA ASP A 243 6.85 8.91 -2.65
C ASP A 243 8.10 8.03 -2.66
N ARG A 244 9.04 8.19 -1.71
CA ARG A 244 10.26 7.35 -1.67
C ARG A 244 10.00 5.87 -1.42
N PHE A 245 8.83 5.52 -0.86
CA PHE A 245 8.45 4.12 -0.68
C PHE A 245 7.86 3.52 -1.96
N ARG A 246 7.42 4.36 -2.90
CA ARG A 246 6.96 3.92 -4.23
C ARG A 246 8.03 4.09 -5.31
N PHE A 247 8.95 5.05 -5.17
CA PHE A 247 10.04 5.31 -6.11
C PHE A 247 11.14 4.27 -5.92
N ILE A 248 10.84 3.03 -6.32
CA ILE A 248 11.66 1.86 -6.07
C ILE A 248 11.89 1.07 -7.36
N ASP A 249 12.84 0.14 -7.30
CA ASP A 249 13.05 -0.83 -8.38
C ASP A 249 11.82 -1.74 -8.53
N ILE A 250 11.40 -2.02 -9.76
CA ILE A 250 10.35 -3.01 -10.06
C ILE A 250 10.63 -4.36 -9.38
N ALA A 251 11.90 -4.77 -9.31
CA ALA A 251 12.32 -5.97 -8.61
C ALA A 251 12.05 -5.92 -7.11
N ASN A 252 12.18 -4.75 -6.48
CA ASN A 252 11.87 -4.56 -5.07
C ASN A 252 10.37 -4.69 -4.80
N ASP A 253 9.54 -4.07 -5.65
CA ASP A 253 8.07 -4.12 -5.51
C ASP A 253 7.54 -5.56 -5.66
N VAL A 254 8.06 -6.33 -6.63
CA VAL A 254 7.70 -7.76 -6.80
C VAL A 254 8.29 -8.64 -5.69
N ALA A 255 9.51 -8.34 -5.22
CA ALA A 255 10.12 -9.09 -4.12
C ALA A 255 9.30 -8.98 -2.84
N PHE A 256 8.61 -7.86 -2.61
CA PHE A 256 7.73 -7.69 -1.46
C PHE A 256 6.58 -8.71 -1.46
N LEU A 257 5.96 -8.93 -2.63
CA LEU A 257 4.94 -9.97 -2.80
C LEU A 257 5.52 -11.39 -2.66
N ALA A 258 6.74 -11.61 -3.15
CA ALA A 258 7.43 -12.90 -3.01
C ALA A 258 7.72 -13.21 -1.53
N MET A 259 8.16 -12.21 -0.76
CA MET A 259 8.36 -12.32 0.69
C MET A 259 7.07 -12.66 1.42
N ASP A 260 5.93 -12.13 0.97
CA ASP A 260 4.63 -12.42 1.56
C ASP A 260 4.17 -13.87 1.28
N PHE A 261 4.43 -14.39 0.08
CA PHE A 261 4.28 -15.82 -0.21
C PHE A 261 5.18 -16.69 0.67
N ASP A 262 6.44 -16.29 0.88
CA ASP A 262 7.38 -16.99 1.76
C ASP A 262 6.91 -16.98 3.22
N PHE A 263 6.38 -15.84 3.70
CA PHE A 263 5.82 -15.71 5.04
C PHE A 263 4.65 -16.68 5.27
N GLU A 264 3.81 -16.88 4.25
CA GLU A 264 2.72 -17.88 4.24
C GLU A 264 3.21 -19.32 3.99
N GLY A 265 4.53 -19.55 3.96
CA GLY A 265 5.14 -20.87 3.79
C GLY A 265 5.09 -21.42 2.37
N ARG A 266 4.90 -20.56 1.37
CA ARG A 266 4.76 -20.91 -0.05
C ARG A 266 5.93 -20.40 -0.89
N SER A 267 7.14 -20.77 -0.49
CA SER A 267 8.37 -20.47 -1.23
C SER A 267 8.42 -21.05 -2.63
N ASP A 268 7.67 -22.12 -2.90
CA ASP A 268 7.46 -22.63 -4.24
C ASP A 268 6.78 -21.59 -5.15
N LEU A 269 5.78 -20.88 -4.63
CA LEU A 269 5.06 -19.84 -5.34
C LEU A 269 5.83 -18.51 -5.38
N ALA A 270 6.57 -18.17 -4.32
CA ALA A 270 7.46 -17.00 -4.31
C ALA A 270 8.50 -17.12 -5.43
N ASN A 271 9.16 -18.27 -5.54
CA ASN A 271 10.11 -18.55 -6.61
C ASN A 271 9.45 -18.54 -8.00
N LEU A 272 8.27 -19.15 -8.14
CA LEU A 272 7.53 -19.15 -9.39
C LEU A 272 7.16 -17.71 -9.83
N LEU A 273 6.71 -16.87 -8.90
CA LEU A 273 6.41 -15.46 -9.14
C LEU A 273 7.63 -14.73 -9.69
N LEU A 274 8.78 -14.80 -9.00
CA LEU A 274 9.99 -14.09 -9.41
C LEU A 274 10.50 -14.55 -10.78
N HIS A 275 10.53 -15.86 -11.03
CA HIS A 275 10.99 -16.39 -12.33
C HIS A 275 10.03 -16.04 -13.47
N ASN A 276 8.72 -16.04 -13.21
CA ASN A 276 7.73 -15.67 -14.23
C ASN A 276 7.77 -14.16 -14.48
N ALA A 277 7.92 -13.34 -13.44
CA ALA A 277 8.03 -11.89 -13.56
C ALA A 277 9.30 -11.49 -14.34
N ALA A 278 10.45 -12.08 -14.00
CA ALA A 278 11.71 -11.85 -14.72
C ALA A 278 11.60 -12.18 -16.22
N ARG A 279 10.84 -13.22 -16.59
CA ARG A 279 10.58 -13.57 -17.99
C ARG A 279 9.64 -12.59 -18.67
N GLU A 280 8.50 -12.29 -18.04
CA GLU A 280 7.47 -11.41 -18.59
C GLU A 280 7.98 -9.97 -18.78
N PHE A 281 8.73 -9.44 -17.81
CA PHE A 281 9.28 -8.08 -17.86
C PHE A 281 10.59 -7.97 -18.66
N GLN A 282 11.04 -9.10 -19.23
CA GLN A 282 12.31 -9.24 -19.94
C GLN A 282 13.48 -8.72 -19.11
N ASP A 283 13.52 -9.13 -17.85
CA ASP A 283 14.40 -8.60 -16.82
C ASP A 283 15.09 -9.72 -16.03
N SER A 284 16.15 -10.28 -16.60
CA SER A 284 16.98 -11.25 -15.88
C SER A 284 17.78 -10.63 -14.72
N GLY A 285 17.90 -9.29 -14.69
CA GLY A 285 18.56 -8.55 -13.61
C GLY A 285 17.76 -8.57 -12.32
N MET A 286 16.43 -8.66 -12.40
CA MET A 286 15.51 -8.77 -11.26
C MET A 286 15.95 -9.85 -10.27
N LEU A 287 16.24 -11.07 -10.78
CA LEU A 287 16.62 -12.20 -9.93
C LEU A 287 17.93 -11.95 -9.17
N LYS A 288 18.83 -11.09 -9.65
CA LYS A 288 20.07 -10.76 -8.94
C LYS A 288 19.89 -9.75 -7.81
N VAL A 289 18.77 -9.02 -7.85
CA VAL A 289 18.37 -8.04 -6.82
C VAL A 289 17.56 -8.74 -5.74
N SER A 290 16.75 -9.74 -6.10
CA SER A 290 15.88 -10.49 -5.20
C SER A 290 16.49 -11.79 -4.62
N ASP A 291 17.74 -12.12 -4.98
CA ASP A 291 18.52 -13.25 -4.44
C ASP A 291 19.24 -12.85 -3.14
#